data_AF-A0A372GDD5-F1
#
_entry.id   AF-A0A372GDD5-F1
#
_cell.length_a   1.000
_cell.length_b   1.000
_cell.length_c   1.000
_cell.angle_alpha   90.00
_cell.angle_beta   90.00
_cell.angle_gamma   90.00
#
_symmetry.space_group_name_H-M   'P 1'
#
loop_
_entity.id
_entity.type
_entity.pdbx_description
1 polymer ?
#
loop_
_entity_poly.entity_id
_entity_poly.type
_entity_poly.pdbx_seq_one_letter_code
_entity_poly.pdbx_strand_id
1 'polypeptide(L)'
;MASTGLYTTEPVEADIDDASNILVVPSTFHDDDLIRDFFGSVIRLEDLASGSVELAEKTVYLCGDVSGIDGRQLHEAARVFVVREFSHGYHEEDDKPWTVVDLGRVPIRVHGVGVYYRRFFDLDADHFNKICAEHEFQSLTESTKPGTARRSGIYLTPVTQDGDKLHFRLLRCSTNLSGPTENFGPTDTRIVEALNREAATVFRNQAPLNHVLAQIYHNTPATAGRKQSKAKISSHADKTKDMPANGIMAFCTFYDRLDRLRRRAEDPFDLGVRGASGLTKLHFRLKEPTEERDGLPPTFSLTLYPGSVFFMPLSTNRLYTHEIRPSGLDAESLPIRLGYVVRCSSAEAVHKNGHTFLKKDGDLVKLGPPTPEGMNELRRLYAEENRTSSFIDYGDELLFSMNTGDYVAPRV
;
A
#
# COMPACT_ATOMS: atom_id res chain seq x y z
N MET A 1 -13.61 15.47 46.91
CA MET A 1 -13.03 14.30 46.25
C MET A 1 -12.76 14.69 44.82
N ALA A 2 -11.49 14.85 44.45
CA ALA A 2 -11.09 15.19 43.10
C ALA A 2 -11.22 13.93 42.23
N SER A 3 -12.00 14.03 41.16
CA SER A 3 -12.10 13.00 40.13
C SER A 3 -10.76 12.92 39.40
N THR A 4 -10.00 11.87 39.64
CA THR A 4 -8.82 11.51 38.87
C THR A 4 -9.24 11.21 37.44
N GLY A 5 -8.87 12.07 36.51
CA GLY A 5 -9.03 11.83 35.09
C GLY A 5 -8.33 10.53 34.71
N LEU A 6 -9.08 9.62 34.09
CA LEU A 6 -8.51 8.52 33.32
C LEU A 6 -7.72 9.16 32.17
N TYR A 7 -6.41 9.21 32.30
CA TYR A 7 -5.53 9.38 31.15
C TYR A 7 -5.73 8.15 30.27
N THR A 8 -6.60 8.24 29.28
CA THR A 8 -6.58 7.31 28.14
C THR A 8 -5.23 7.48 27.48
N THR A 9 -4.36 6.49 27.64
CA THR A 9 -3.09 6.40 26.90
C THR A 9 -3.39 6.54 25.42
N GLU A 10 -2.67 7.42 24.72
CA GLU A 10 -2.85 7.59 23.29
C GLU A 10 -2.67 6.24 22.56
N PRO A 11 -3.46 5.99 21.49
CA PRO A 11 -3.32 4.76 20.73
C PRO A 11 -1.91 4.63 20.18
N VAL A 12 -1.29 3.45 20.33
CA VAL A 12 0.04 3.19 19.77
C VAL A 12 -0.09 3.08 18.25
N GLU A 13 0.45 4.06 17.52
CA GLU A 13 0.55 4.04 16.06
C GLU A 13 1.74 3.16 15.60
N ALA A 14 1.76 2.79 14.32
CA ALA A 14 2.94 2.16 13.72
C ALA A 14 4.00 3.21 13.40
N ASP A 15 5.24 2.93 13.79
CA ASP A 15 6.38 3.83 13.58
C ASP A 15 7.20 3.38 12.39
N ILE A 16 7.60 4.32 11.54
CA ILE A 16 8.59 4.06 10.48
C ILE A 16 9.97 3.94 11.16
N ASP A 17 10.66 2.81 10.93
CA ASP A 17 11.97 2.52 11.52
C ASP A 17 12.96 2.06 10.45
N ASP A 18 14.05 2.83 10.29
CA ASP A 18 15.07 2.61 9.26
C ASP A 18 16.21 1.69 9.73
N ALA A 19 16.20 1.28 11.00
CA ALA A 19 17.29 0.53 11.61
C ALA A 19 17.56 -0.83 10.95
N SER A 20 16.59 -1.40 10.24
CA SER A 20 16.67 -2.76 9.67
C SER A 20 17.30 -2.82 8.28
N ASN A 21 17.71 -1.69 7.70
CA ASN A 21 18.21 -1.63 6.33
C ASN A 21 19.61 -1.01 6.26
N ILE A 22 20.50 -1.65 5.52
CA ILE A 22 21.89 -1.20 5.32
C ILE A 22 22.21 -1.23 3.83
N LEU A 23 22.73 -0.11 3.31
CA LEU A 23 23.30 -0.03 1.97
C LEU A 23 24.83 0.02 2.09
N VAL A 24 25.50 -0.93 1.46
CA VAL A 24 26.96 -1.01 1.40
C VAL A 24 27.41 -0.47 0.06
N VAL A 25 28.24 0.58 0.07
CA VAL A 25 28.72 1.24 -1.14
C VAL A 25 30.25 1.33 -1.17
N PRO A 26 30.89 1.35 -2.36
CA PRO A 26 32.32 1.63 -2.45
C PRO A 26 32.63 3.07 -2.03
N SER A 27 33.87 3.32 -1.61
CA SER A 27 34.34 4.65 -1.19
C SER A 27 34.32 5.69 -2.34
N THR A 28 34.37 5.24 -3.60
CA THR A 28 34.22 6.08 -4.80
C THR A 28 32.77 6.40 -5.16
N PHE A 29 31.79 5.82 -4.46
CA PHE A 29 30.38 6.11 -4.67
C PHE A 29 30.05 7.48 -4.03
N HIS A 30 29.79 8.49 -4.88
CA HIS A 30 29.50 9.86 -4.47
C HIS A 30 28.05 10.23 -4.78
N ASP A 31 27.37 10.81 -3.78
CA ASP A 31 26.18 11.68 -3.86
C ASP A 31 25.16 11.40 -4.99
N ASP A 32 24.81 10.13 -5.17
CA ASP A 32 23.67 9.71 -5.98
C ASP A 32 22.39 9.96 -5.18
N ASP A 33 21.28 10.31 -5.84
CA ASP A 33 19.95 10.42 -5.23
C ASP A 33 19.58 9.12 -4.48
N LEU A 34 20.15 7.97 -4.89
CA LEU A 34 20.03 6.72 -4.15
C LEU A 34 20.54 6.80 -2.71
N ILE A 35 21.73 7.38 -2.47
CA ILE A 35 22.32 7.45 -1.11
C ILE A 35 21.47 8.38 -0.24
N ARG A 36 21.13 9.55 -0.77
CA ARG A 36 20.43 10.59 0.00
C ARG A 36 19.07 10.11 0.48
N ASP A 37 18.35 9.43 -0.39
CA ASP A 37 16.97 9.06 -0.13
C ASP A 37 16.82 7.59 0.30
N PHE A 38 17.93 6.84 0.48
CA PHE A 38 17.90 5.46 0.98
C PHE A 38 17.19 5.39 2.34
N PHE A 39 16.33 4.39 2.49
CA PHE A 39 15.69 4.09 3.76
C PHE A 39 16.56 3.12 4.56
N GLY A 40 17.49 3.67 5.35
CA GLY A 40 18.39 2.90 6.20
C GLY A 40 19.72 3.61 6.43
N SER A 41 20.69 2.88 6.95
CA SER A 41 22.06 3.36 7.08
C SER A 41 22.88 3.06 5.82
N VAL A 42 23.78 3.97 5.45
CA VAL A 42 24.72 3.77 4.35
C VAL A 42 26.12 3.62 4.95
N ILE A 43 26.78 2.49 4.67
CA ILE A 43 28.12 2.19 5.17
C ILE A 43 29.07 1.95 3.99
N ARG A 44 30.37 2.05 4.25
CA ARG A 44 31.38 1.76 3.23
C ARG A 44 31.77 0.29 3.25
N LEU A 45 32.30 -0.18 2.13
CA LEU A 45 32.78 -1.56 2.00
C LEU A 45 33.89 -1.87 3.01
N GLU A 46 34.72 -0.89 3.34
CA GLU A 46 35.78 -0.99 4.34
C GLU A 46 35.22 -1.17 5.76
N ASP A 47 34.10 -0.49 6.07
CA ASP A 47 33.41 -0.63 7.37
C ASP A 47 32.84 -2.06 7.50
N LEU A 48 32.22 -2.58 6.43
CA LEU A 48 31.77 -3.97 6.39
C LEU A 48 32.94 -4.95 6.58
N ALA A 49 34.07 -4.70 5.90
CA ALA A 49 35.24 -5.57 5.99
C ALA A 49 35.87 -5.60 7.39
N SER A 50 35.79 -4.48 8.12
CA SER A 50 36.29 -4.36 9.50
C SER A 50 35.44 -5.09 10.55
N GLY A 51 34.19 -5.48 10.22
CA GLY A 51 33.26 -6.08 11.17
C GLY A 51 32.76 -5.11 12.24
N SER A 52 32.82 -3.79 11.99
CA SER A 52 32.40 -2.75 12.93
C SER A 52 30.88 -2.51 12.96
N VAL A 53 30.14 -3.13 12.05
CA VAL A 53 28.69 -2.95 11.89
C VAL A 53 27.96 -4.24 12.25
N GLU A 54 26.97 -4.14 13.13
CA GLU A 54 26.09 -5.24 13.49
C GLU A 54 25.09 -5.52 12.36
N LEU A 55 25.11 -6.74 11.84
CA LEU A 55 24.25 -7.15 10.72
C LEU A 55 23.08 -8.04 11.14
N ALA A 56 23.02 -8.46 12.42
CA ALA A 56 21.94 -9.27 12.94
C ALA A 56 20.58 -8.65 12.62
N GLU A 57 19.69 -9.46 12.04
CA GLU A 57 18.32 -9.08 11.65
C GLU A 57 18.22 -8.01 10.54
N LYS A 58 19.34 -7.60 9.93
CA LYS A 58 19.35 -6.56 8.89
C LYS A 58 19.11 -7.12 7.50
N THR A 59 18.52 -6.27 6.65
CA THR A 59 18.52 -6.42 5.20
C THR A 59 19.68 -5.60 4.63
N VAL A 60 20.62 -6.28 3.98
CA VAL A 60 21.84 -5.69 3.43
C VAL A 60 21.73 -5.58 1.90
N TYR A 61 21.94 -4.39 1.37
CA TYR A 61 22.00 -4.10 -0.06
C TYR A 61 23.45 -3.82 -0.45
N LEU A 62 24.01 -4.62 -1.35
CA LEU A 62 25.39 -4.52 -1.79
C LEU A 62 25.46 -3.78 -3.12
N CYS A 63 26.39 -2.82 -3.20
CA CYS A 63 26.80 -2.09 -4.40
C CYS A 63 28.34 -2.15 -4.54
N GLY A 64 28.85 -2.00 -5.76
CA GLY A 64 30.27 -1.96 -6.08
C GLY A 64 30.85 -3.31 -6.52
N ASP A 65 32.15 -3.49 -6.35
CA ASP A 65 32.80 -4.79 -6.56
C ASP A 65 32.50 -5.71 -5.37
N VAL A 66 31.69 -6.74 -5.60
CA VAL A 66 31.30 -7.68 -4.54
C VAL A 66 32.15 -8.96 -4.53
N SER A 67 33.10 -9.11 -5.46
CA SER A 67 33.96 -10.29 -5.56
C SER A 67 34.80 -10.53 -4.30
N GLY A 68 35.19 -9.44 -3.61
CA GLY A 68 35.97 -9.46 -2.38
C GLY A 68 35.18 -9.70 -1.09
N ILE A 69 33.84 -9.80 -1.15
CA ILE A 69 33.01 -9.95 0.06
C ILE A 69 32.88 -11.44 0.42
N ASP A 70 33.31 -11.83 1.62
CA ASP A 70 33.14 -13.20 2.13
C ASP A 70 31.71 -13.40 2.67
N GLY A 71 31.09 -14.53 2.37
CA GLY A 71 29.80 -14.92 2.94
C GLY A 71 29.80 -14.95 4.46
N ARG A 72 30.94 -15.22 5.09
CA ARG A 72 31.09 -15.16 6.55
C ARG A 72 30.89 -13.75 7.12
N GLN A 73 31.18 -12.70 6.34
CA GLN A 73 30.96 -11.32 6.80
C GLN A 73 29.46 -10.97 6.85
N LEU A 74 28.63 -11.70 6.10
CA LEU A 74 27.20 -11.42 5.97
C LEU A 74 26.30 -12.49 6.61
N HIS A 75 26.87 -13.49 7.28
CA HIS A 75 26.13 -14.66 7.75
C HIS A 75 25.05 -14.35 8.81
N GLU A 76 25.21 -13.26 9.57
CA GLU A 76 24.23 -12.80 10.56
C GLU A 76 23.12 -11.94 9.94
N ALA A 77 23.30 -11.47 8.70
CA ALA A 77 22.27 -10.71 8.00
C ALA A 77 21.04 -11.58 7.72
N ALA A 78 19.86 -11.03 7.98
CA ALA A 78 18.61 -11.73 7.69
C ALA A 78 18.41 -11.92 6.17
N ARG A 79 18.80 -10.91 5.39
CA ARG A 79 18.67 -10.88 3.93
C ARG A 79 19.86 -10.15 3.32
N VAL A 80 20.36 -10.67 2.20
CA VAL A 80 21.41 -10.04 1.41
C VAL A 80 20.96 -9.91 -0.03
N PHE A 81 21.06 -8.69 -0.56
CA PHE A 81 20.72 -8.34 -1.93
C PHE A 81 21.92 -7.74 -2.65
N VAL A 82 22.15 -8.17 -3.89
CA VAL A 82 23.12 -7.55 -4.80
C VAL A 82 22.35 -6.62 -5.75
N VAL A 83 22.63 -5.32 -5.72
CA VAL A 83 21.93 -4.34 -6.56
C VAL A 83 22.56 -4.34 -7.95
N ARG A 84 21.85 -4.91 -8.93
CA ARG A 84 22.37 -5.22 -10.28
C ARG A 84 23.02 -4.04 -10.98
N GLU A 85 22.37 -2.88 -10.95
CA GLU A 85 22.80 -1.68 -11.68
C GLU A 85 24.09 -1.06 -11.11
N PHE A 86 24.38 -1.33 -9.84
CA PHE A 86 25.52 -0.74 -9.13
C PHE A 86 26.58 -1.75 -8.73
N SER A 87 26.41 -3.03 -9.07
CA SER A 87 27.30 -4.10 -8.66
C SER A 87 27.99 -4.78 -9.83
N HIS A 88 29.21 -5.26 -9.61
CA HIS A 88 29.97 -6.10 -10.52
C HIS A 88 30.81 -7.12 -9.74
N GLY A 89 31.38 -8.10 -10.42
CA GLY A 89 32.20 -9.15 -9.77
C GLY A 89 31.39 -10.19 -9.01
N TYR A 90 30.06 -10.16 -9.09
CA TYR A 90 29.20 -11.24 -8.61
C TYR A 90 29.03 -12.29 -9.70
N HIS A 91 29.40 -13.54 -9.42
CA HIS A 91 29.15 -14.68 -10.30
C HIS A 91 28.10 -15.58 -9.65
N GLU A 92 26.95 -15.76 -10.31
CA GLU A 92 25.86 -16.64 -9.83
C GLU A 92 26.27 -18.11 -9.72
N GLU A 93 27.40 -18.49 -10.34
CA GLU A 93 27.98 -19.83 -10.30
C GLU A 93 28.88 -20.07 -9.06
N ASP A 94 29.23 -19.02 -8.32
CA ASP A 94 29.89 -19.16 -7.03
C ASP A 94 28.86 -19.64 -5.99
N ASP A 95 29.25 -20.54 -5.08
CA ASP A 95 28.42 -21.13 -4.00
C ASP A 95 27.80 -20.11 -3.00
N LYS A 96 27.74 -18.82 -3.33
CA LYS A 96 27.12 -17.75 -2.53
C LYS A 96 25.72 -17.43 -3.10
N PRO A 97 24.62 -17.71 -2.36
CA PRO A 97 23.25 -17.66 -2.87
C PRO A 97 22.58 -16.28 -2.67
N TRP A 98 23.30 -15.17 -2.84
CA TRP A 98 22.68 -13.85 -2.63
C TRP A 98 21.71 -13.51 -3.76
N THR A 99 20.57 -12.94 -3.39
CA THR A 99 19.54 -12.60 -4.39
C THR A 99 19.94 -11.33 -5.13
N VAL A 100 20.05 -11.42 -6.46
CA VAL A 100 20.27 -10.25 -7.32
C VAL A 100 18.94 -9.52 -7.51
N VAL A 101 18.92 -8.23 -7.20
CA VAL A 101 17.74 -7.36 -7.34
C VAL A 101 18.03 -6.16 -8.23
N ASP A 102 16.99 -5.58 -8.82
CA ASP A 102 17.12 -4.29 -9.51
C ASP A 102 17.01 -3.12 -8.54
N LEU A 103 17.41 -1.93 -9.00
CA LEU A 103 17.38 -0.69 -8.23
C LEU A 103 15.97 -0.33 -7.72
N GLY A 104 14.92 -0.87 -8.34
CA GLY A 104 13.54 -0.64 -7.92
C GLY A 104 13.15 -1.37 -6.64
N ARG A 105 13.92 -2.38 -6.24
CA ARG A 105 13.79 -3.12 -4.96
C ARG A 105 14.52 -2.45 -3.79
N VAL A 106 15.27 -1.37 -4.03
CA VAL A 106 15.94 -0.60 -2.97
C VAL A 106 14.95 0.39 -2.35
N PRO A 107 14.74 0.38 -1.02
CA PRO A 107 13.74 1.22 -0.36
C PRO A 107 14.18 2.68 -0.30
N ILE A 108 13.22 3.58 -0.57
CA ILE A 108 13.42 5.02 -0.53
C ILE A 108 12.54 5.64 0.54
N ARG A 109 13.13 6.51 1.37
CA ARG A 109 12.40 7.35 2.30
C ARG A 109 11.62 8.42 1.56
N VAL A 110 10.33 8.53 1.85
CA VAL A 110 9.49 9.60 1.32
C VAL A 110 9.18 10.57 2.47
N HIS A 111 9.99 11.61 2.60
CA HIS A 111 9.78 12.74 3.54
C HIS A 111 9.47 12.34 5.00
N GLY A 112 9.90 11.16 5.45
CA GLY A 112 9.56 10.64 6.78
C GLY A 112 8.11 10.20 6.96
N VAL A 113 7.31 10.15 5.87
CA VAL A 113 5.87 9.79 5.89
C VAL A 113 5.59 8.44 5.21
N GLY A 114 6.61 7.78 4.70
CA GLY A 114 6.49 6.44 4.14
C GLY A 114 7.75 5.96 3.46
N VAL A 115 7.67 4.75 2.92
CA VAL A 115 8.76 4.08 2.21
C VAL A 115 8.28 3.63 0.84
N TYR A 116 9.05 3.95 -0.20
CA TYR A 116 8.70 3.70 -1.59
C TYR A 116 9.69 2.75 -2.25
N TYR A 117 9.13 1.74 -2.92
CA TYR A 117 9.84 0.84 -3.81
C TYR A 117 9.38 1.13 -5.23
N ARG A 118 10.29 1.59 -6.08
CA ARG A 118 9.98 1.95 -7.48
C ARG A 118 9.57 0.73 -8.30
N ARG A 119 10.06 -0.45 -7.95
CA ARG A 119 9.65 -1.74 -8.52
C ARG A 119 9.85 -2.84 -7.49
N PHE A 120 8.87 -2.99 -6.59
CA PHE A 120 8.88 -4.09 -5.63
C PHE A 120 8.57 -5.41 -6.34
N PHE A 121 7.54 -5.45 -7.17
CA PHE A 121 7.12 -6.66 -7.86
C PHE A 121 7.71 -6.75 -9.26
N ASP A 122 8.19 -7.93 -9.63
CA ASP A 122 8.70 -8.21 -10.97
C ASP A 122 7.60 -8.01 -12.03
N LEU A 123 8.00 -7.46 -13.17
CA LEU A 123 7.09 -7.19 -14.29
C LEU A 123 6.65 -8.49 -14.97
N ASP A 124 7.53 -9.48 -15.03
CA ASP A 124 7.29 -10.78 -15.66
C ASP A 124 6.33 -11.66 -14.83
N ALA A 125 6.05 -11.27 -13.59
CA ALA A 125 5.09 -11.98 -12.75
C ALA A 125 3.63 -11.77 -13.17
N ASP A 126 3.35 -10.82 -14.08
CA ASP A 126 2.04 -10.56 -14.69
C ASP A 126 0.86 -10.50 -13.68
N HIS A 127 1.09 -9.77 -12.58
CA HIS A 127 0.11 -9.65 -11.50
C HIS A 127 -1.23 -9.10 -11.97
N PHE A 128 -1.24 -8.19 -12.96
CA PHE A 128 -2.49 -7.63 -13.49
C PHE A 128 -3.40 -8.74 -14.03
N ASN A 129 -2.90 -9.56 -14.97
CA ASN A 129 -3.73 -10.57 -15.62
C ASN A 129 -4.07 -11.72 -14.67
N LYS A 130 -3.13 -12.12 -13.79
CA LYS A 130 -3.40 -13.15 -12.78
C LYS A 130 -4.53 -12.77 -11.85
N ILE A 131 -4.50 -11.56 -11.29
CA ILE A 131 -5.57 -11.07 -10.41
C ILE A 131 -6.90 -10.96 -11.18
N CYS A 132 -6.87 -10.47 -12.43
CA CYS A 132 -8.09 -10.40 -13.25
C CYS A 132 -8.64 -11.77 -13.66
N ALA A 133 -7.81 -12.81 -13.68
CA ALA A 133 -8.23 -14.18 -13.98
C ALA A 133 -8.72 -14.91 -12.72
N GLU A 134 -8.17 -14.59 -11.55
CA GLU A 134 -8.56 -15.16 -10.25
C GLU A 134 -9.88 -14.56 -9.73
N HIS A 135 -10.22 -13.31 -10.09
CA HIS A 135 -11.33 -12.57 -9.47
C HIS A 135 -12.31 -11.94 -10.45
N GLU A 136 -13.59 -11.91 -10.06
CA GLU A 136 -14.66 -11.21 -10.77
C GLU A 136 -14.84 -9.78 -10.22
N PHE A 137 -14.31 -8.79 -10.94
CA PHE A 137 -14.40 -7.38 -10.53
C PHE A 137 -15.83 -6.83 -10.64
N GLN A 138 -16.25 -6.11 -9.60
CA GLN A 138 -17.60 -5.59 -9.46
C GLN A 138 -17.66 -4.11 -9.85
N SER A 139 -18.82 -3.65 -10.33
CA SER A 139 -19.00 -2.22 -10.61
C SER A 139 -19.03 -1.41 -9.32
N LEU A 140 -18.38 -0.25 -9.32
CA LEU A 140 -18.49 0.72 -8.23
C LEU A 140 -19.56 1.77 -8.56
N THR A 141 -20.24 2.29 -7.54
CA THR A 141 -21.06 3.51 -7.68
C THR A 141 -20.26 4.76 -7.30
N GLU A 142 -20.50 5.88 -7.98
CA GLU A 142 -19.92 7.18 -7.61
C GLU A 142 -20.70 7.80 -6.44
N SER A 143 -20.40 7.39 -5.20
CA SER A 143 -21.08 7.93 -4.02
C SER A 143 -22.61 7.71 -4.10
N THR A 144 -23.41 8.77 -3.99
CA THR A 144 -24.88 8.74 -4.09
C THR A 144 -25.42 9.04 -5.50
N LYS A 145 -24.55 9.19 -6.51
CA LYS A 145 -24.98 9.57 -7.85
C LYS A 145 -25.53 8.35 -8.62
N PRO A 146 -26.61 8.52 -9.41
CA PRO A 146 -27.06 7.49 -10.33
C PRO A 146 -26.02 7.34 -11.45
N GLY A 147 -25.14 6.34 -11.33
CA GLY A 147 -24.11 6.03 -12.32
C GLY A 147 -23.01 5.11 -11.77
N THR A 148 -22.42 4.32 -12.66
CA THR A 148 -21.24 3.52 -12.34
C THR A 148 -19.99 4.40 -12.43
N ALA A 149 -19.10 4.24 -11.45
CA ALA A 149 -17.76 4.81 -11.52
C ALA A 149 -16.99 4.17 -12.67
N ARG A 150 -15.98 4.87 -13.18
CA ARG A 150 -15.06 4.35 -14.23
C ARG A 150 -14.08 3.30 -13.70
N ARG A 151 -14.40 2.74 -12.54
CA ARG A 151 -13.61 1.78 -11.84
C ARG A 151 -14.48 0.58 -11.57
N SER A 152 -13.91 -0.60 -11.76
CA SER A 152 -14.39 -1.82 -11.15
C SER A 152 -13.47 -2.17 -9.98
N GLY A 153 -13.94 -2.99 -9.05
CA GLY A 153 -13.17 -3.35 -7.88
C GLY A 153 -13.72 -4.54 -7.13
N ILE A 154 -12.92 -5.01 -6.18
CA ILE A 154 -13.27 -6.14 -5.31
C ILE A 154 -12.55 -5.97 -3.97
N TYR A 155 -13.21 -6.46 -2.91
CA TYR A 155 -12.57 -6.66 -1.62
C TYR A 155 -12.13 -8.10 -1.46
N LEU A 156 -10.90 -8.28 -1.02
CA LEU A 156 -10.32 -9.59 -0.76
C LEU A 156 -9.80 -9.66 0.67
N THR A 157 -10.00 -10.80 1.33
CA THR A 157 -9.46 -11.08 2.66
C THR A 157 -9.37 -12.60 2.86
N PRO A 158 -8.53 -13.13 3.75
CA PRO A 158 -8.58 -14.56 4.07
C PRO A 158 -9.96 -14.96 4.61
N VAL A 159 -10.56 -15.97 4.00
CA VAL A 159 -11.82 -16.57 4.43
C VAL A 159 -11.57 -18.00 4.89
N THR A 160 -12.01 -18.33 6.11
CA THR A 160 -11.95 -19.69 6.64
C THR A 160 -13.34 -20.23 6.91
N GLN A 161 -13.54 -21.52 6.66
CA GLN A 161 -14.82 -22.19 6.86
C GLN A 161 -14.77 -23.10 8.10
N ASP A 162 -15.73 -22.92 9.00
CA ASP A 162 -15.99 -23.79 10.16
C ASP A 162 -17.46 -24.25 10.11
N GLY A 163 -17.68 -25.45 9.56
CA GLY A 163 -19.02 -25.96 9.29
C GLY A 163 -19.78 -25.06 8.29
N ASP A 164 -20.89 -24.48 8.74
CA ASP A 164 -21.73 -23.54 7.97
C ASP A 164 -21.30 -22.07 8.12
N LYS A 165 -20.27 -21.80 8.92
CA LYS A 165 -19.78 -20.45 9.20
C LYS A 165 -18.61 -20.10 8.30
N LEU A 166 -18.65 -18.89 7.76
CA LEU A 166 -17.54 -18.28 7.03
C LEU A 166 -16.95 -17.16 7.89
N HIS A 167 -15.68 -17.29 8.28
CA HIS A 167 -14.94 -16.34 9.09
C HIS A 167 -14.03 -15.50 8.21
N PHE A 168 -14.05 -14.18 8.40
CA PHE A 168 -13.30 -13.24 7.56
C PHE A 168 -13.11 -11.91 8.28
N ARG A 169 -12.37 -10.97 7.65
CA ARG A 169 -12.21 -9.60 8.15
C ARG A 169 -13.05 -8.64 7.31
N LEU A 170 -13.69 -7.67 7.96
CA LEU A 170 -14.40 -6.59 7.28
C LEU A 170 -13.58 -5.31 7.26
N LEU A 171 -13.69 -4.54 6.19
CA LEU A 171 -13.18 -3.18 6.15
C LEU A 171 -14.26 -2.26 5.60
N ARG A 172 -15.17 -1.84 6.48
CA ARG A 172 -16.35 -1.01 6.17
C ARG A 172 -15.91 0.43 5.90
N CYS A 173 -15.41 0.66 4.69
CA CYS A 173 -15.00 1.99 4.25
C CYS A 173 -16.02 2.64 3.31
N SER A 174 -15.64 3.73 2.64
CA SER A 174 -16.53 4.53 1.80
C SER A 174 -16.79 3.95 0.40
N THR A 175 -16.23 2.79 0.07
CA THR A 175 -16.39 2.19 -1.26
C THR A 175 -17.69 1.38 -1.34
N ASN A 176 -18.55 1.77 -2.28
CA ASN A 176 -19.83 1.11 -2.52
C ASN A 176 -19.67 0.03 -3.59
N LEU A 177 -19.13 -1.12 -3.19
CA LEU A 177 -19.22 -2.34 -3.99
C LEU A 177 -20.64 -2.93 -3.85
N SER A 178 -21.01 -3.81 -4.77
CA SER A 178 -22.35 -4.41 -4.80
C SER A 178 -22.35 -5.90 -4.46
N GLY A 179 -21.26 -6.59 -4.73
CA GLY A 179 -21.09 -8.02 -4.52
C GLY A 179 -20.23 -8.35 -3.30
N PRO A 180 -20.15 -9.65 -2.94
CA PRO A 180 -19.48 -10.12 -1.74
C PRO A 180 -17.98 -9.80 -1.74
N THR A 181 -17.40 -9.75 -0.55
CA THR A 181 -15.96 -9.95 -0.35
C THR A 181 -15.56 -11.36 -0.79
N GLU A 182 -14.37 -11.53 -1.34
CA GLU A 182 -13.86 -12.82 -1.80
C GLU A 182 -12.61 -13.22 -1.02
N ASN A 183 -12.34 -14.52 -0.98
CA ASN A 183 -11.14 -15.07 -0.40
C ASN A 183 -9.89 -14.66 -1.19
N PHE A 184 -8.73 -14.74 -0.56
CA PHE A 184 -7.47 -14.57 -1.27
C PHE A 184 -7.25 -15.71 -2.28
N GLY A 185 -6.94 -15.32 -3.52
CA GLY A 185 -6.36 -16.23 -4.49
C GLY A 185 -4.89 -16.53 -4.18
N PRO A 186 -4.27 -17.46 -4.94
CA PRO A 186 -2.84 -17.75 -4.83
C PRO A 186 -1.96 -16.53 -5.12
N THR A 187 -2.40 -15.62 -5.98
CA THR A 187 -1.63 -14.40 -6.28
C THR A 187 -1.74 -13.40 -5.14
N ASP A 188 -2.92 -13.18 -4.55
CA ASP A 188 -3.08 -12.29 -3.40
C ASP A 188 -2.29 -12.76 -2.19
N THR A 189 -2.34 -14.06 -1.90
CA THR A 189 -1.62 -14.66 -0.76
C THR A 189 -0.13 -14.33 -0.86
N ARG A 190 0.47 -14.54 -2.05
CA ARG A 190 1.89 -14.24 -2.29
C ARG A 190 2.21 -12.75 -2.18
N ILE A 191 1.35 -11.89 -2.74
CA ILE A 191 1.51 -10.43 -2.65
C ILE A 191 1.48 -10.01 -1.18
N VAL A 192 0.43 -10.36 -0.45
CA VAL A 192 0.19 -9.92 0.93
C VAL A 192 1.24 -10.48 1.88
N GLU A 193 1.69 -11.72 1.71
CA GLU A 193 2.81 -12.28 2.47
C GLU A 193 4.13 -11.53 2.19
N ALA A 194 4.44 -11.23 0.92
CA ALA A 194 5.64 -10.47 0.58
C ALA A 194 5.61 -9.05 1.18
N LEU A 195 4.43 -8.41 1.17
CA LEU A 195 4.24 -7.09 1.78
C LEU A 195 4.35 -7.14 3.30
N ASN A 196 3.81 -8.17 3.96
CA ASN A 196 3.94 -8.32 5.42
C ASN A 196 5.40 -8.58 5.84
N ARG A 197 6.14 -9.39 5.08
CA ARG A 197 7.58 -9.61 5.32
C ARG A 197 8.38 -8.32 5.17
N GLU A 198 8.07 -7.52 4.16
CA GLU A 198 8.75 -6.23 3.97
C GLU A 198 8.28 -5.17 4.98
N ALA A 199 7.01 -5.16 5.37
CA ALA A 199 6.52 -4.23 6.39
C ALA A 199 7.26 -4.41 7.73
N ALA A 200 7.72 -5.62 8.05
CA ALA A 200 8.52 -5.89 9.24
C ALA A 200 9.94 -5.29 9.20
N THR A 201 10.45 -4.91 8.02
CA THR A 201 11.72 -4.18 7.88
C THR A 201 11.53 -2.66 7.82
N VAL A 202 10.29 -2.19 7.69
CA VAL A 202 9.92 -0.78 7.50
C VAL A 202 9.28 -0.18 8.75
N PHE A 203 8.53 -0.97 9.50
CA PHE A 203 7.75 -0.51 10.63
C PHE A 203 8.07 -1.28 11.91
N ARG A 204 7.89 -0.59 13.04
CA ARG A 204 7.73 -1.21 14.36
C ARG A 204 6.27 -1.21 14.76
N ASN A 205 5.91 -2.22 15.57
CA ASN A 205 4.61 -2.36 16.21
C ASN A 205 3.42 -2.39 15.24
N GLN A 206 3.61 -2.68 13.96
CA GLN A 206 2.56 -2.66 12.94
C GLN A 206 1.59 -3.84 13.04
N ALA A 207 0.32 -3.59 12.73
CA ALA A 207 -0.65 -4.64 12.49
C ALA A 207 -0.40 -5.33 11.13
N PRO A 208 -0.74 -6.62 10.99
CA PRO A 208 -0.58 -7.32 9.72
C PRO A 208 -1.55 -6.80 8.65
N LEU A 209 -1.05 -6.71 7.43
CA LEU A 209 -1.85 -6.49 6.22
C LEU A 209 -2.69 -7.74 5.94
N ASN A 210 -4.01 -7.59 5.83
CA ASN A 210 -4.93 -8.73 5.71
C ASN A 210 -6.20 -8.44 4.89
N HIS A 211 -6.32 -7.24 4.33
CA HIS A 211 -7.49 -6.82 3.57
C HIS A 211 -7.09 -6.01 2.36
N VAL A 212 -7.61 -6.37 1.19
CA VAL A 212 -7.23 -5.78 -0.10
C VAL A 212 -8.43 -5.08 -0.71
N LEU A 213 -8.21 -3.88 -1.26
CA LEU A 213 -9.08 -3.27 -2.25
C LEU A 213 -8.33 -3.26 -3.59
N ALA A 214 -8.73 -4.15 -4.50
CA ALA A 214 -8.22 -4.17 -5.86
C ALA A 214 -9.18 -3.38 -6.76
N GLN A 215 -8.67 -2.46 -7.58
CA GLN A 215 -9.47 -1.59 -8.45
C GLN A 215 -8.85 -1.41 -9.83
N ILE A 216 -9.63 -1.69 -10.88
CA ILE A 216 -9.23 -1.44 -12.27
C ILE A 216 -9.72 -0.05 -12.66
N TYR A 217 -8.84 0.74 -13.29
CA TYR A 217 -9.09 2.12 -13.69
C TYR A 217 -9.26 2.18 -15.21
N HIS A 218 -10.49 2.39 -15.67
CA HIS A 218 -10.79 2.44 -17.09
C HIS A 218 -10.75 3.86 -17.64
N ASN A 219 -10.01 4.06 -18.73
CA ASN A 219 -9.99 5.30 -19.49
C ASN A 219 -10.94 5.16 -20.71
N THR A 220 -11.68 6.22 -21.01
CA THR A 220 -12.59 6.28 -22.16
C THR A 220 -12.07 7.30 -23.15
N PRO A 221 -11.71 6.88 -24.38
CA PRO A 221 -11.36 7.77 -25.47
C PRO A 221 -12.42 8.81 -25.79
N ALA A 222 -12.03 9.85 -26.53
CA ALA A 222 -13.00 10.77 -27.11
C ALA A 222 -13.76 10.09 -28.24
N THR A 223 -15.04 10.40 -28.41
CA THR A 223 -15.83 10.00 -29.59
C THR A 223 -16.44 11.25 -30.22
N ALA A 224 -17.01 11.12 -31.41
CA ALA A 224 -17.80 12.19 -32.00
C ALA A 224 -18.87 12.66 -30.99
N GLY A 225 -18.81 13.91 -30.56
CA GLY A 225 -19.73 14.51 -29.59
C GLY A 225 -19.43 14.25 -28.10
N ARG A 226 -18.38 13.48 -27.72
CA ARG A 226 -18.03 13.22 -26.31
C ARG A 226 -16.54 13.38 -26.05
N LYS A 227 -16.19 14.23 -25.08
CA LYS A 227 -14.79 14.40 -24.63
C LYS A 227 -14.25 13.10 -24.03
N GLN A 228 -12.95 12.86 -24.24
CA GLN A 228 -12.23 11.81 -23.52
C GLN A 228 -12.36 11.98 -22.02
N SER A 229 -12.12 10.92 -21.29
CA SER A 229 -12.29 10.95 -19.85
C SER A 229 -11.54 9.81 -19.18
N LYS A 230 -10.88 10.14 -18.06
CA LYS A 230 -9.87 9.29 -17.42
C LYS A 230 -10.30 8.96 -16.00
N ALA A 231 -10.04 7.74 -15.57
CA ALA A 231 -10.34 7.34 -14.20
C ALA A 231 -9.43 8.09 -13.21
N LYS A 232 -10.02 8.63 -12.15
CA LYS A 232 -9.34 9.36 -11.09
C LYS A 232 -10.03 9.08 -9.75
N ILE A 233 -9.36 9.37 -8.64
CA ILE A 233 -9.96 9.44 -7.31
C ILE A 233 -9.66 10.84 -6.79
N SER A 234 -10.66 11.58 -6.34
CA SER A 234 -10.47 12.91 -5.74
C SER A 234 -9.77 12.82 -4.38
N SER A 235 -9.27 13.96 -3.90
CA SER A 235 -8.65 14.09 -2.56
C SER A 235 -9.52 13.48 -1.46
N HIS A 236 -8.94 12.56 -0.70
CA HIS A 236 -9.56 11.94 0.48
C HIS A 236 -8.48 11.37 1.43
N ALA A 237 -8.86 11.09 2.66
CA ALA A 237 -8.16 10.15 3.53
C ALA A 237 -8.91 8.81 3.52
N ASP A 238 -8.17 7.71 3.59
CA ASP A 238 -8.75 6.38 3.73
C ASP A 238 -9.47 6.26 5.07
N LYS A 239 -10.60 5.54 5.08
CA LYS A 239 -11.45 5.43 6.28
C LYS A 239 -10.89 4.38 7.22
N THR A 240 -10.60 4.80 8.45
CA THR A 240 -9.83 4.01 9.42
C THR A 240 -10.70 3.21 10.41
N LYS A 241 -12.03 3.30 10.31
CA LYS A 241 -13.02 2.71 11.22
C LYS A 241 -12.72 1.28 11.70
N ASP A 242 -12.36 0.39 10.77
CA ASP A 242 -12.12 -1.03 11.04
C ASP A 242 -10.62 -1.37 11.07
N MET A 243 -9.75 -0.36 11.03
CA MET A 243 -8.31 -0.51 11.09
C MET A 243 -7.84 -0.35 12.55
N PRO A 244 -6.90 -1.18 13.03
CA PRO A 244 -6.29 -0.94 14.33
C PRO A 244 -5.41 0.32 14.31
N ALA A 245 -5.17 0.94 15.46
CA ALA A 245 -4.40 2.19 15.56
C ALA A 245 -2.97 2.08 15.00
N ASN A 246 -2.33 0.93 15.19
CA ASN A 246 -1.04 0.58 14.61
C ASN A 246 -1.14 0.03 13.17
N GLY A 247 -2.22 0.35 12.45
CA GLY A 247 -2.42 -0.04 11.07
C GLY A 247 -1.43 0.63 10.12
N ILE A 248 -1.16 -0.06 9.01
CA ILE A 248 -0.39 0.44 7.88
C ILE A 248 -1.15 0.19 6.57
N MET A 249 -0.69 0.82 5.50
CA MET A 249 -1.22 0.65 4.15
C MET A 249 -0.09 0.45 3.15
N ALA A 250 -0.33 -0.40 2.16
CA ALA A 250 0.56 -0.65 1.04
C ALA A 250 -0.17 -0.38 -0.28
N PHE A 251 0.25 0.67 -1.00
CA PHE A 251 -0.28 1.02 -2.32
C PHE A 251 0.55 0.32 -3.40
N CYS A 252 0.06 -0.80 -3.89
CA CYS A 252 0.69 -1.52 -5.00
C CYS A 252 0.07 -1.08 -6.33
N THR A 253 0.87 -1.05 -7.39
CA THR A 253 0.37 -0.68 -8.73
C THR A 253 0.83 -1.67 -9.79
N PHE A 254 -0.15 -2.18 -10.55
CA PHE A 254 0.06 -3.03 -11.71
C PHE A 254 -0.60 -2.41 -12.94
N TYR A 255 -0.14 -2.78 -14.12
CA TYR A 255 -0.64 -2.25 -15.39
C TYR A 255 -0.82 -3.34 -16.43
N ASP A 256 -1.80 -3.13 -17.30
CA ASP A 256 -1.92 -3.77 -18.61
C ASP A 256 -1.67 -2.73 -19.72
N ARG A 257 -1.28 -3.21 -20.91
CA ARG A 257 -1.03 -2.41 -22.13
C ARG A 257 0.08 -1.36 -22.01
N LEU A 258 1.18 -1.75 -21.38
CA LEU A 258 2.39 -0.93 -21.31
C LEU A 258 3.17 -0.87 -22.64
N ASP A 259 2.86 -1.75 -23.60
CA ASP A 259 3.51 -1.89 -24.91
C ASP A 259 3.52 -0.59 -25.75
N ARG A 260 2.57 0.30 -25.48
CA ARG A 260 2.42 1.60 -26.16
C ARG A 260 3.33 2.70 -25.60
N LEU A 261 3.94 2.46 -24.45
CA LEU A 261 4.82 3.41 -23.79
C LEU A 261 6.28 3.00 -23.99
N ARG A 262 7.19 3.98 -23.92
CA ARG A 262 8.64 3.77 -23.98
C ARG A 262 9.28 4.23 -22.69
N ARG A 263 10.36 3.54 -22.29
CA ARG A 263 11.21 4.00 -21.19
C ARG A 263 11.72 5.40 -21.48
N ARG A 264 11.74 6.22 -20.44
CA ARG A 264 12.23 7.60 -20.52
C ARG A 264 13.72 7.65 -20.22
N ALA A 265 14.40 8.63 -20.81
CA ALA A 265 15.83 8.82 -20.58
C ALA A 265 16.11 9.40 -19.20
N GLU A 266 15.21 10.25 -18.70
CA GLU A 266 15.38 10.97 -17.43
C GLU A 266 15.05 10.12 -16.20
N ASP A 267 14.26 9.06 -16.38
CA ASP A 267 13.83 8.16 -15.31
C ASP A 267 13.67 6.73 -15.87
N PRO A 268 14.53 5.78 -15.48
CA PRO A 268 14.52 4.42 -16.01
C PRO A 268 13.28 3.60 -15.60
N PHE A 269 12.53 4.06 -14.59
CA PHE A 269 11.28 3.44 -14.15
C PHE A 269 10.05 4.02 -14.86
N ASP A 270 10.14 5.26 -15.36
CA ASP A 270 9.03 5.93 -16.01
C ASP A 270 8.82 5.46 -17.45
N LEU A 271 7.56 5.38 -17.85
CA LEU A 271 7.12 4.97 -19.16
C LEU A 271 6.26 6.08 -19.76
N GLY A 272 6.54 6.50 -20.98
CA GLY A 272 5.89 7.65 -21.58
C GLY A 272 5.92 7.69 -23.10
N VAL A 273 5.38 8.78 -23.63
CA VAL A 273 5.33 9.11 -25.06
C VAL A 273 5.79 10.56 -25.24
N ARG A 274 6.75 10.79 -26.15
CA ARG A 274 7.26 12.13 -26.50
C ARG A 274 7.67 12.97 -25.27
N GLY A 275 8.37 12.35 -24.31
CA GLY A 275 8.84 13.01 -23.10
C GLY A 275 7.79 13.23 -22.00
N ALA A 276 6.52 12.88 -22.22
CA ALA A 276 5.50 12.92 -21.18
C ALA A 276 5.24 11.52 -20.60
N SER A 277 5.24 11.41 -19.26
CA SER A 277 4.88 10.17 -18.57
C SER A 277 3.46 9.72 -18.93
N GLY A 278 3.26 8.44 -19.18
CA GLY A 278 1.95 7.79 -19.32
C GLY A 278 1.42 7.21 -18.00
N LEU A 279 2.19 7.30 -16.93
CA LEU A 279 1.88 6.65 -15.66
C LEU A 279 1.05 7.55 -14.75
N THR A 280 0.37 6.91 -13.79
CA THR A 280 -0.52 7.57 -12.83
C THR A 280 0.29 8.11 -11.66
N LYS A 281 -0.15 9.21 -11.06
CA LYS A 281 0.47 9.75 -9.84
C LYS A 281 -0.46 9.60 -8.64
N LEU A 282 0.10 9.24 -7.50
CA LEU A 282 -0.51 9.37 -6.18
C LEU A 282 -0.04 10.70 -5.60
N HIS A 283 -0.96 11.66 -5.47
CA HIS A 283 -0.65 13.01 -5.01
C HIS A 283 -1.14 13.20 -3.59
N PHE A 284 -0.27 13.70 -2.71
CA PHE A 284 -0.57 13.96 -1.31
C PHE A 284 -0.64 15.46 -1.04
N ARG A 285 -1.59 15.85 -0.20
CA ARG A 285 -1.75 17.21 0.32
C ARG A 285 -1.95 17.19 1.82
N LEU A 286 -1.12 17.93 2.53
CA LEU A 286 -1.20 18.07 3.98
C LEU A 286 -2.55 18.70 4.35
N LYS A 287 -3.22 18.15 5.37
CA LYS A 287 -4.45 18.71 5.94
C LYS A 287 -4.13 20.00 6.70
N GLU A 288 -5.15 20.77 7.08
CA GLU A 288 -4.93 22.04 7.80
C GLU A 288 -4.08 21.83 9.07
N PRO A 289 -3.18 22.78 9.40
CA PRO A 289 -2.15 22.61 10.40
C PRO A 289 -2.71 22.61 11.82
N THR A 290 -2.21 21.67 12.64
CA THR A 290 -2.11 21.79 14.10
C THR A 290 -0.61 21.82 14.42
N GLU A 291 -0.22 22.42 15.54
CA GLU A 291 1.14 22.89 15.89
C GLU A 291 2.31 21.85 15.79
N GLU A 292 2.03 20.59 15.44
CA GLU A 292 2.96 19.43 15.44
C GLU A 292 3.80 19.22 14.15
N ARG A 293 3.98 20.20 13.26
CA ARG A 293 4.34 19.90 11.85
C ARG A 293 5.50 20.67 11.23
N ASP A 294 6.53 20.99 12.01
CA ASP A 294 7.77 21.52 11.42
C ASP A 294 8.42 20.47 10.48
N GLY A 295 8.73 20.87 9.24
CA GLY A 295 9.53 20.09 8.29
C GLY A 295 8.79 19.19 7.29
N LEU A 296 7.47 19.01 7.41
CA LEU A 296 6.69 18.19 6.46
C LEU A 296 6.33 18.98 5.19
N PRO A 297 6.45 18.38 3.98
CA PRO A 297 6.11 19.09 2.74
C PRO A 297 4.59 19.31 2.64
N PRO A 298 4.12 20.49 2.20
CA PRO A 298 2.69 20.78 2.07
C PRO A 298 2.02 19.88 1.02
N THR A 299 2.76 19.49 -0.01
CA THR A 299 2.34 18.52 -1.02
C THR A 299 3.52 17.74 -1.53
N PHE A 300 3.30 16.49 -1.93
CA PHE A 300 4.27 15.70 -2.69
C PHE A 300 3.54 14.73 -3.64
N SER A 301 4.26 14.05 -4.51
CA SER A 301 3.66 13.08 -5.44
C SER A 301 4.59 11.92 -5.72
N LEU A 302 4.01 10.74 -5.82
CA LEU A 302 4.69 9.53 -6.25
C LEU A 302 4.16 9.14 -7.63
N THR A 303 5.06 8.96 -8.60
CA THR A 303 4.71 8.28 -9.85
C THR A 303 4.54 6.81 -9.54
N LEU A 304 3.37 6.25 -9.82
CA LEU A 304 3.06 4.86 -9.56
C LEU A 304 3.62 4.00 -10.70
N TYR A 305 4.84 3.50 -10.53
CA TYR A 305 5.48 2.67 -11.55
C TYR A 305 4.87 1.26 -11.58
N PRO A 306 5.00 0.53 -12.70
CA PRO A 306 4.65 -0.88 -12.76
C PRO A 306 5.42 -1.68 -11.70
N GLY A 307 4.69 -2.41 -10.86
CA GLY A 307 5.25 -3.20 -9.77
C GLY A 307 5.67 -2.38 -8.53
N SER A 308 5.39 -1.06 -8.51
CA SER A 308 5.73 -0.21 -7.37
C SER A 308 4.90 -0.50 -6.12
N VAL A 309 5.48 -0.20 -4.96
CA VAL A 309 4.81 -0.27 -3.65
C VAL A 309 5.15 0.96 -2.84
N PHE A 310 4.14 1.66 -2.32
CA PHE A 310 4.31 2.69 -1.30
C PHE A 310 3.69 2.24 0.02
N PHE A 311 4.54 2.13 1.05
CA PHE A 311 4.13 1.85 2.42
C PHE A 311 3.95 3.15 3.20
N MET A 312 2.84 3.25 3.93
CA MET A 312 2.60 4.38 4.84
C MET A 312 1.83 3.95 6.10
N PRO A 313 2.15 4.53 7.28
CA PRO A 313 1.40 4.31 8.51
C PRO A 313 0.09 5.12 8.51
N LEU A 314 -0.83 4.77 9.42
CA LEU A 314 -2.07 5.54 9.61
C LEU A 314 -1.83 7.00 10.04
N SER A 315 -0.73 7.28 10.74
CA SER A 315 -0.32 8.65 11.07
C SER A 315 -0.15 9.51 9.82
N THR A 316 0.34 8.94 8.71
CA THR A 316 0.42 9.65 7.43
C THR A 316 -0.96 9.87 6.81
N ASN A 317 -1.88 8.91 6.90
CA ASN A 317 -3.27 9.08 6.46
C ASN A 317 -4.03 10.13 7.28
N ARG A 318 -3.66 10.27 8.56
CA ARG A 318 -4.16 11.29 9.48
C ARG A 318 -3.65 12.67 9.09
N LEU A 319 -2.39 12.79 8.66
CA LEU A 319 -1.79 14.08 8.27
C LEU A 319 -2.13 14.53 6.85
N TYR A 320 -2.28 13.60 5.90
CA TYR A 320 -2.45 13.90 4.48
C TYR A 320 -3.77 13.40 3.92
N THR A 321 -4.32 14.14 2.96
CA THR A 321 -5.23 13.56 1.96
C THR A 321 -4.44 13.15 0.74
N HIS A 322 -4.95 12.17 0.00
CA HIS A 322 -4.35 11.71 -1.24
C HIS A 322 -5.37 11.59 -2.38
N GLU A 323 -4.86 11.65 -3.61
CA GLU A 323 -5.67 11.50 -4.82
C GLU A 323 -4.93 10.79 -5.95
N ILE A 324 -5.69 10.12 -6.81
CA ILE A 324 -5.17 9.43 -7.99
C ILE A 324 -5.31 10.36 -9.19
N ARG A 325 -4.17 10.81 -9.72
CA ARG A 325 -4.09 11.70 -10.88
C ARG A 325 -3.63 10.93 -12.11
N PRO A 326 -4.47 10.77 -13.15
CA PRO A 326 -4.03 10.17 -14.40
C PRO A 326 -3.05 11.10 -15.13
N SER A 327 -2.26 10.53 -16.05
CA SER A 327 -1.35 11.29 -16.90
C SER A 327 -2.08 12.32 -17.79
N GLY A 328 -1.33 13.36 -18.20
CA GLY A 328 -1.78 14.36 -19.17
C GLY A 328 -2.02 13.81 -20.58
N LEU A 329 -1.41 12.68 -20.96
CA LEU A 329 -1.56 12.05 -22.28
C LEU A 329 -3.01 11.67 -22.60
N ASP A 330 -3.39 11.61 -23.87
CA ASP A 330 -4.74 11.22 -24.26
C ASP A 330 -5.12 9.82 -23.76
N ALA A 331 -6.40 9.63 -23.44
CA ALA A 331 -6.94 8.41 -22.84
C ALA A 331 -6.58 7.12 -23.62
N GLU A 332 -6.44 7.20 -24.95
CA GLU A 332 -6.06 6.08 -25.82
C GLU A 332 -4.60 5.65 -25.66
N SER A 333 -3.75 6.57 -25.21
CA SER A 333 -2.32 6.34 -24.97
C SER A 333 -2.05 5.86 -23.54
N LEU A 334 -3.05 5.88 -22.65
CA LEU A 334 -2.88 5.47 -21.28
C LEU A 334 -3.03 3.95 -21.12
N PRO A 335 -2.15 3.31 -20.32
CA PRO A 335 -2.33 1.92 -19.94
C PRO A 335 -3.54 1.76 -19.02
N ILE A 336 -3.98 0.52 -18.82
CA ILE A 336 -5.02 0.21 -17.84
C ILE A 336 -4.32 -0.07 -16.51
N ARG A 337 -4.69 0.68 -15.47
CA ARG A 337 -4.09 0.53 -14.14
C ARG A 337 -4.95 -0.38 -13.27
N LEU A 338 -4.32 -1.31 -12.57
CA LEU A 338 -4.85 -1.98 -11.39
C LEU A 338 -4.18 -1.36 -10.16
N GLY A 339 -4.96 -0.62 -9.37
CA GLY A 339 -4.54 -0.20 -8.03
C GLY A 339 -4.87 -1.32 -7.06
N TYR A 340 -3.87 -1.80 -6.32
CA TYR A 340 -4.01 -2.90 -5.37
C TYR A 340 -3.58 -2.40 -3.99
N VAL A 341 -4.55 -1.95 -3.20
CA VAL A 341 -4.30 -1.31 -1.91
C VAL A 341 -4.55 -2.31 -0.79
N VAL A 342 -3.48 -2.67 -0.08
CA VAL A 342 -3.54 -3.59 1.05
C VAL A 342 -3.56 -2.79 2.34
N ARG A 343 -4.45 -3.16 3.26
CA ARG A 343 -4.68 -2.51 4.54
C ARG A 343 -4.80 -3.56 5.66
N CYS A 344 -4.77 -3.08 6.90
CA CYS A 344 -5.02 -3.87 8.09
C CYS A 344 -6.50 -3.73 8.50
N SER A 345 -7.19 -4.83 8.77
CA SER A 345 -8.48 -4.83 9.45
C SER A 345 -8.40 -5.60 10.76
N SER A 346 -8.93 -4.99 11.82
CA SER A 346 -9.17 -5.64 13.12
C SER A 346 -10.61 -6.14 13.27
N ALA A 347 -11.54 -5.72 12.40
CA ALA A 347 -12.95 -6.10 12.48
C ALA A 347 -13.19 -7.55 12.02
N GLU A 348 -13.22 -8.47 12.99
CA GLU A 348 -13.57 -9.86 12.74
C GLU A 348 -15.05 -10.03 12.46
N ALA A 349 -15.37 -10.82 11.43
CA ALA A 349 -16.73 -11.11 11.02
C ALA A 349 -16.97 -12.61 10.87
N VAL A 350 -18.25 -12.98 10.96
CA VAL A 350 -18.74 -14.32 10.61
C VAL A 350 -20.04 -14.19 9.83
N HIS A 351 -20.12 -14.89 8.69
CA HIS A 351 -21.37 -15.10 7.99
C HIS A 351 -21.93 -16.48 8.39
N LYS A 352 -23.16 -16.51 8.90
CA LYS A 352 -23.87 -17.75 9.26
C LYS A 352 -25.38 -17.54 9.18
N ASN A 353 -26.14 -18.57 8.81
CA ASN A 353 -27.61 -18.50 8.70
C ASN A 353 -28.11 -17.31 7.85
N GLY A 354 -27.43 -17.00 6.74
CA GLY A 354 -27.81 -15.91 5.83
C GLY A 354 -27.55 -14.50 6.36
N HIS A 355 -26.76 -14.35 7.42
CA HIS A 355 -26.50 -13.08 8.07
C HIS A 355 -25.02 -12.92 8.42
N THR A 356 -24.52 -11.69 8.28
CA THR A 356 -23.17 -11.31 8.72
C THR A 356 -23.23 -10.70 10.12
N PHE A 357 -22.30 -11.12 10.98
CA PHE A 357 -22.12 -10.64 12.34
C PHE A 357 -20.68 -10.16 12.53
N LEU A 358 -20.50 -9.08 13.29
CA LEU A 358 -19.22 -8.69 13.86
C LEU A 358 -18.96 -9.50 15.12
N LYS A 359 -17.72 -9.94 15.32
CA LYS A 359 -17.27 -10.47 16.61
C LYS A 359 -16.78 -9.31 17.46
N LYS A 360 -17.43 -9.05 18.60
CA LYS A 360 -17.04 -8.01 19.57
C LYS A 360 -17.05 -8.61 20.96
N ASP A 361 -15.92 -8.55 21.66
CA ASP A 361 -15.79 -9.02 23.06
C ASP A 361 -16.31 -10.45 23.33
N GLY A 362 -16.15 -11.33 22.33
CA GLY A 362 -16.64 -12.72 22.38
C GLY A 362 -18.10 -12.91 21.94
N ASP A 363 -18.85 -11.82 21.78
CA ASP A 363 -20.23 -11.81 21.31
C ASP A 363 -20.33 -11.61 19.79
N LEU A 364 -21.50 -11.98 19.24
CA LEU A 364 -21.84 -11.78 17.84
C LEU A 364 -22.89 -10.69 17.68
N VAL A 365 -22.49 -9.57 17.09
CA VAL A 365 -23.35 -8.43 16.83
C VAL A 365 -23.75 -8.42 15.35
N LYS A 366 -25.04 -8.60 15.09
CA LYS A 366 -25.56 -8.67 13.70
C LYS A 366 -25.38 -7.33 12.99
N LEU A 367 -24.88 -7.36 11.75
CA LEU A 367 -24.89 -6.18 10.90
C LEU A 367 -26.32 -5.81 10.50
N GLY A 368 -26.70 -4.56 10.75
CA GLY A 368 -27.99 -4.00 10.39
C GLY A 368 -27.89 -3.08 9.16
N PRO A 369 -29.01 -2.79 8.48
CA PRO A 369 -29.01 -1.78 7.43
C PRO A 369 -28.68 -0.39 8.01
N PRO A 370 -28.11 0.52 7.20
CA PRO A 370 -27.88 1.90 7.61
C PRO A 370 -29.19 2.61 7.98
N THR A 371 -29.19 3.37 9.07
CA THR A 371 -30.27 4.33 9.42
C THR A 371 -29.96 5.72 8.89
N PRO A 372 -30.96 6.59 8.65
CA PRO A 372 -30.72 7.98 8.26
C PRO A 372 -29.79 8.74 9.22
N GLU A 373 -29.99 8.57 10.52
CA GLU A 373 -29.21 9.19 11.59
C GLU A 373 -27.78 8.65 11.58
N GLY A 374 -27.61 7.32 11.51
CA GLY A 374 -26.30 6.69 11.46
C GLY A 374 -25.52 7.08 10.19
N MET A 375 -26.19 7.24 9.06
CA MET A 375 -25.58 7.71 7.82
C MET A 375 -25.14 9.17 7.90
N ASN A 376 -25.93 10.02 8.57
CA ASN A 376 -25.55 11.42 8.77
C ASN A 376 -24.32 11.52 9.67
N GLU A 377 -24.29 10.74 10.75
CA GLU A 377 -23.13 10.69 11.65
C GLU A 377 -21.89 10.13 10.96
N LEU A 378 -22.00 9.01 10.24
CA LEU A 378 -20.90 8.44 9.46
C LEU A 378 -20.33 9.45 8.46
N ARG A 379 -21.18 10.22 7.77
CA ARG A 379 -20.74 11.27 6.84
C ARG A 379 -20.04 12.42 7.55
N ARG A 380 -20.51 12.80 8.75
CA ARG A 380 -19.87 13.81 9.59
C ARG A 380 -18.45 13.38 9.96
N LEU A 381 -18.29 12.15 10.47
CA LEU A 381 -16.99 11.56 10.81
C LEU A 381 -16.07 11.46 9.59
N TYR A 382 -16.58 11.03 8.44
CA TYR A 382 -15.81 10.98 7.19
C TYR A 382 -15.31 12.35 6.73
N ALA A 383 -16.10 13.40 6.91
CA ALA A 383 -15.70 14.77 6.60
C ALA A 383 -14.64 15.28 7.58
N GLU A 384 -14.78 14.95 8.86
CA GLU A 384 -13.82 15.30 9.91
C GLU A 384 -12.46 14.64 9.68
N GLU A 385 -12.44 13.34 9.37
CA GLU A 385 -11.21 12.59 9.03
C GLU A 385 -10.50 13.15 7.80
N ASN A 386 -11.24 13.68 6.82
CA ASN A 386 -10.63 14.28 5.63
C ASN A 386 -10.03 15.67 5.90
N ARG A 387 -10.53 16.38 6.92
CA ARG A 387 -10.14 17.77 7.21
C ARG A 387 -9.07 17.88 8.29
N THR A 388 -9.12 17.00 9.28
CA THR A 388 -8.32 17.12 10.51
C THR A 388 -7.25 16.04 10.60
N SER A 389 -6.26 16.26 11.46
CA SER A 389 -5.29 15.25 11.90
C SER A 389 -5.62 14.65 13.25
N SER A 390 -6.85 14.79 13.73
CA SER A 390 -7.29 14.15 14.97
C SER A 390 -7.51 12.66 14.73
N PHE A 391 -7.39 11.86 15.79
CA PHE A 391 -7.93 10.51 15.78
C PHE A 391 -9.46 10.59 15.69
N ILE A 392 -10.04 9.80 14.79
CA ILE A 392 -11.48 9.74 14.59
C ILE A 392 -12.00 8.47 15.25
N ASP A 393 -12.74 8.65 16.33
CA ASP A 393 -13.50 7.56 16.93
C ASP A 393 -14.82 7.40 16.19
N TYR A 394 -15.02 6.23 15.60
CA TYR A 394 -16.26 5.88 14.90
C TYR A 394 -17.34 5.32 15.83
N GLY A 395 -17.00 5.07 17.09
CA GLY A 395 -17.86 4.47 18.09
C GLY A 395 -18.29 3.05 17.74
N ASP A 396 -18.94 2.40 18.73
CA ASP A 396 -19.42 1.04 18.58
C ASP A 396 -20.83 0.92 17.96
N GLU A 397 -21.55 2.04 17.88
CA GLU A 397 -22.96 2.10 17.47
C GLU A 397 -23.16 1.98 15.95
N LEU A 398 -22.12 2.29 15.15
CA LEU A 398 -22.19 2.18 13.69
C LEU A 398 -22.03 0.72 13.25
N LEU A 399 -23.08 -0.09 13.46
CA LEU A 399 -23.16 -1.53 13.19
C LEU A 399 -23.63 -1.87 11.76
N PHE A 400 -23.40 -0.97 10.82
CA PHE A 400 -23.76 -1.15 9.41
C PHE A 400 -22.55 -0.91 8.50
N SER A 401 -22.69 -1.36 7.26
CA SER A 401 -21.82 -1.03 6.12
C SER A 401 -22.61 -0.33 5.00
N MET A 402 -21.93 0.55 4.27
CA MET A 402 -22.46 1.12 3.02
C MET A 402 -22.28 0.16 1.83
N ASN A 403 -21.39 -0.84 1.97
CA ASN A 403 -21.18 -1.87 0.97
C ASN A 403 -22.25 -2.97 1.15
N THR A 404 -23.12 -3.16 0.16
CA THR A 404 -24.13 -4.23 0.22
C THR A 404 -23.50 -5.61 0.22
N GLY A 405 -22.28 -5.72 -0.33
CA GLY A 405 -21.44 -6.92 -0.29
C GLY A 405 -21.13 -7.45 1.10
N ASP A 406 -21.06 -6.58 2.10
CA ASP A 406 -20.66 -6.99 3.46
C ASP A 406 -21.76 -7.80 4.18
N TYR A 407 -22.99 -7.75 3.67
CA TYR A 407 -24.14 -8.47 4.24
C TYR A 407 -24.35 -9.86 3.63
N VAL A 408 -23.64 -10.19 2.56
CA VAL A 408 -23.74 -11.48 1.88
C VAL A 408 -22.57 -12.39 2.23
N ALA A 409 -22.73 -13.68 2.00
CA ALA A 409 -21.69 -14.67 2.25
C ALA A 409 -20.45 -14.35 1.40
N PRO A 410 -19.23 -14.34 1.99
CA PRO A 410 -18.03 -14.19 1.20
C PRO A 410 -17.85 -15.38 0.23
N ARG A 411 -17.22 -15.13 -0.92
CA ARG A 411 -16.84 -16.20 -1.86
C ARG A 411 -15.54 -16.85 -1.36
N VAL A 412 -15.46 -18.19 -1.45
CA VAL A 412 -14.34 -19.00 -0.94
C VAL A 412 -13.43 -19.45 -2.07
#